data_AF-A0A916BCF5-F1
#
_entry.id   AF-A0A916BCF5-F1
#
_cell.length_a   1.000
_cell.length_b   1.000
_cell.length_c   1.000
_cell.angle_alpha   90.00
_cell.angle_beta   90.00
_cell.angle_gamma   90.00
#
_symmetry.space_group_name_H-M   'P 1'
#
loop_
_entity.id
_entity.type
_entity.pdbx_description
1 polymer ?
#
loop_
_entity_poly.entity_id
_entity_poly.type
_entity_poly.pdbx_seq_one_letter_code
_entity_poly.pdbx_strand_id
1 'polypeptide(L)' 'YLLKVNQFDDIARDTLDEWIYLLKNQEIKEKFQAKGLRKAKEILDIMHLGEEERSAYEWHIEEMRYQLSMDRSR' A
#
# COMPACT_ATOMS: atom_id res chain seq x y z
N TYR A 1 13.40 9.38 17.94
CA TYR A 1 12.26 10.20 17.49
C TYR A 1 10.98 9.42 17.76
N LEU A 2 10.03 10.00 18.51
CA LEU A 2 8.71 9.39 18.78
C LEU A 2 7.68 10.09 17.88
N LEU A 3 7.11 9.36 16.93
CA LEU A 3 6.09 9.89 16.03
C LEU A 3 4.72 9.84 16.72
N LYS A 4 4.09 10.98 16.98
CA LYS A 4 2.75 11.06 17.57
C LYS A 4 1.70 11.36 16.50
N VAL A 5 1.27 10.31 15.80
CA VAL A 5 0.29 10.38 14.71
C VAL A 5 -1.04 11.03 15.17
N ASN A 6 -1.45 10.83 16.42
CA ASN A 6 -2.69 11.39 16.97
C ASN A 6 -2.68 12.92 17.16
N GLN A 7 -1.51 13.55 17.16
CA GLN A 7 -1.37 15.02 17.31
C GLN A 7 -1.23 15.73 15.96
N PHE A 8 -1.34 14.99 14.86
CA PHE A 8 -1.25 15.55 13.51
C PHE A 8 -2.55 16.26 13.13
N ASP A 9 -2.41 17.48 12.59
CA ASP A 9 -3.50 18.40 12.23
C ASP A 9 -4.14 18.11 10.86
N ASP A 10 -3.82 16.96 10.25
CA ASP A 10 -4.28 16.51 8.92
C ASP A 10 -3.79 17.38 7.76
N ILE A 11 -2.87 18.31 8.00
CA ILE A 11 -2.27 19.18 7.00
C ILE A 11 -0.91 18.61 6.60
N ALA A 12 -0.87 17.87 5.49
CA ALA A 12 0.38 17.41 4.92
C ALA A 12 1.16 18.56 4.26
N ARG A 13 2.30 18.95 4.84
CA ARG A 13 3.17 20.03 4.32
C ARG A 13 4.44 19.48 3.68
N ASP A 14 4.93 18.34 4.15
CA ASP A 14 6.07 17.64 3.59
C ASP A 14 5.78 16.16 3.34
N THR A 15 6.76 15.45 2.77
CA THR A 15 6.60 14.02 2.46
C THR A 15 6.42 13.14 3.69
N LEU A 16 6.93 13.54 4.86
CA LEU A 16 6.75 12.78 6.10
C LEU A 16 5.32 12.94 6.61
N ASP A 17 4.78 14.15 6.56
CA ASP A 17 3.41 14.43 6.92
C ASP A 17 2.41 13.68 6.03
N GLU A 18 2.73 13.49 4.75
CA GLU A 18 1.92 12.63 3.86
C GLU A 18 1.87 11.17 4.33
N TRP A 19 2.99 10.64 4.84
CA TRP A 19 3.03 9.31 5.47
C TRP A 19 2.22 9.29 6.78
N ILE A 20 2.28 10.35 7.59
CA ILE A 20 1.49 10.47 8.81
C ILE A 20 -0.01 10.51 8.48
N TYR A 21 -0.40 11.26 7.45
CA TYR A 21 -1.78 11.32 6.98
C TYR A 21 -2.28 9.94 6.55
N LEU A 22 -1.50 9.19 5.77
CA LEU A 22 -1.83 7.82 5.38
C LEU A 22 -2.04 6.93 6.61
N LEU A 23 -1.12 6.96 7.57
CA LEU A 23 -1.20 6.10 8.75
C LEU A 23 -2.41 6.44 9.65
N LYS A 24 -2.80 7.71 9.69
CA LYS A 24 -3.93 8.18 10.49
C LYS A 24 -5.28 7.89 9.81
N ASN A 25 -5.38 8.20 8.52
CA ASN A 25 -6.66 8.23 7.79
C ASN A 25 -6.87 7.01 6.88
N GLN A 26 -5.84 6.17 6.70
CA GLN A 26 -5.88 5.06 5.75
C GLN A 26 -6.30 5.51 4.34
N GLU A 27 -5.83 6.69 3.93
CA GLU A 27 -6.18 7.31 2.66
C GLU A 27 -4.96 8.02 2.09
N ILE A 28 -4.80 7.98 0.76
CA ILE A 28 -3.74 8.66 0.03
C ILE A 28 -4.37 9.63 -0.96
N LYS A 29 -4.09 10.92 -0.79
CA LYS A 29 -4.56 11.96 -1.73
C LYS A 29 -3.72 11.93 -3.01
N GLU A 30 -4.34 12.19 -4.16
CA GLU A 30 -3.66 12.17 -5.47
C GLU A 30 -2.49 13.16 -5.57
N LYS A 31 -2.54 14.25 -4.78
CA LYS A 31 -1.49 15.26 -4.72
C LYS A 31 -0.25 14.87 -3.93
N PHE A 32 -0.26 13.71 -3.26
CA PHE A 32 0.88 13.27 -2.44
C PHE A 32 2.08 12.90 -3.30
N GLN A 33 3.26 13.38 -2.92
CA GLN A 33 4.50 13.24 -3.70
C GLN A 33 5.54 12.34 -3.03
N ALA A 34 5.28 11.85 -1.80
CA ALA A 34 6.25 11.05 -1.09
C ALA A 34 6.53 9.74 -1.82
N LYS A 35 7.83 9.49 -2.00
CA LYS A 35 8.33 8.29 -2.65
C LYS A 35 7.87 7.07 -1.87
N GLY A 36 7.22 6.13 -2.54
CA GLY A 36 6.73 4.89 -1.94
C GLY A 36 5.26 4.91 -1.55
N LEU A 37 4.60 6.07 -1.47
CA LEU A 37 3.15 6.12 -1.17
C LEU A 37 2.31 5.42 -2.25
N ARG A 38 2.74 5.43 -3.52
CA ARG A 38 2.06 4.64 -4.57
C ARG A 38 2.02 3.14 -4.26
N LYS A 39 3.13 2.58 -3.78
CA LYS A 39 3.19 1.17 -3.35
C LYS A 39 2.39 0.96 -2.06
N ALA A 40 2.44 1.92 -1.14
CA ALA A 40 1.63 1.86 0.07
C ALA A 40 0.13 1.87 -0.26
N LYS A 41 -0.29 2.58 -1.32
CA LYS A 41 -1.65 2.56 -1.85
C LYS A 41 -2.05 1.16 -2.31
N GLU A 42 -1.23 0.53 -3.13
CA GLU A 42 -1.49 -0.85 -3.60
C GLU A 42 -1.64 -1.82 -2.43
N ILE A 43 -0.77 -1.72 -1.42
CA ILE A 43 -0.86 -2.54 -0.20
C ILE A 43 -2.15 -2.23 0.57
N LEU A 44 -2.49 -0.95 0.72
CA LEU A 44 -3.69 -0.51 1.39
C LEU A 44 -4.96 -1.01 0.67
N ASP A 45 -4.97 -0.95 -0.66
CA ASP A 45 -6.06 -1.45 -1.49
C ASP A 45 -6.22 -2.96 -1.29
N ILE A 46 -5.13 -3.72 -1.28
CA ILE A 46 -5.13 -5.17 -0.96
C ILE A 46 -5.65 -5.43 0.46
N MET A 47 -5.28 -4.60 1.43
CA MET A 47 -5.77 -4.73 2.81
C MET A 47 -7.26 -4.43 2.95
N HIS A 48 -7.82 -3.60 2.07
CA HIS A 48 -9.25 -3.29 2.02
C HIS A 48 -10.08 -4.35 1.28
N LEU A 49 -9.45 -5.26 0.53
CA LEU A 49 -10.15 -6.35 -0.13
C LEU A 49 -10.89 -7.24 0.88
N GLY A 50 -12.07 -7.70 0.48
CA GLY A 50 -12.78 -8.75 1.23
C GLY A 50 -12.02 -10.08 1.25
N GLU A 51 -12.45 -11.00 2.11
CA GLU A 51 -11.81 -12.32 2.23
C GLU A 51 -11.77 -13.10 0.90
N GLU A 52 -12.86 -13.05 0.13
CA GLU A 52 -12.95 -13.68 -1.20
C GLU A 52 -12.01 -13.04 -2.21
N GLU A 53 -12.00 -11.70 -2.29
CA GLU A 53 -11.15 -10.96 -3.23
C GLU A 53 -9.66 -11.13 -2.91
N ARG A 54 -9.32 -11.17 -1.61
CA ARG A 54 -7.96 -11.43 -1.16
C ARG A 54 -7.51 -12.84 -1.53
N SER A 55 -8.37 -13.84 -1.38
CA SER A 55 -8.08 -15.22 -1.80
C SER A 55 -7.86 -15.30 -3.32
N ALA A 56 -8.68 -14.62 -4.11
CA ALA A 56 -8.49 -14.53 -5.56
C ALA A 56 -7.18 -13.84 -5.94
N TYR A 57 -6.80 -12.77 -5.22
CA TYR A 57 -5.52 -12.09 -5.40
C TYR A 57 -4.34 -13.01 -5.08
N GLU A 58 -4.35 -13.71 -3.93
CA GLU A 58 -3.29 -14.65 -3.56
C GLU A 58 -3.14 -15.78 -4.58
N TRP A 59 -4.26 -16.33 -5.06
CA TRP A 59 -4.26 -17.33 -6.13
C TRP A 59 -3.63 -16.81 -7.42
N HIS A 60 -3.98 -15.58 -7.83
CA HIS A 60 -3.39 -14.93 -9.01
C HIS A 60 -1.87 -14.76 -8.88
N ILE A 61 -1.37 -14.38 -7.69
CA ILE A 61 0.06 -14.26 -7.43
C ILE A 61 0.77 -15.62 -7.53
N GLU A 62 0.19 -16.69 -7.00
CA GLU A 62 0.75 -18.04 -7.08
C GLU A 62 0.79 -18.56 -8.53
N GLU A 63 -0.28 -18.36 -9.30
CA GLU A 63 -0.33 -18.69 -10.73
C GLU A 63 0.78 -17.97 -11.52
N MET A 64 0.98 -16.67 -11.28
CA MET A 64 2.08 -15.92 -11.91
C MET A 64 3.46 -16.45 -11.52
N ARG A 65 3.68 -16.79 -10.24
CA ARG A 65 4.95 -17.38 -9.79
C ARG A 65 5.22 -18.71 -10.45
N TYR A 66 4.20 -19.55 -10.58
CA TYR A 66 4.29 -20.84 -11.23
C TYR A 66 4.70 -20.69 -12.70
N GLN A 67 4.05 -19.79 -13.44
CA GLN A 67 4.40 -19.49 -14.84
C GLN A 67 5.85 -19.01 -14.98
N LEU A 68 6.29 -18.07 -14.12
CA LEU A 68 7.68 -17.59 -14.12
C LEU A 68 8.69 -18.70 -13.80
N SER A 69 8.34 -19.65 -12.94
CA SER A 69 9.18 -20.82 -12.63
C SER A 69 9.28 -21.77 -13.82
N MET A 70 8.18 -21.99 -14.54
CA MET A 70 8.17 -22.81 -15.75
C MET A 70 9.00 -22.18 -16.88
N ASP A 71 8.90 -20.88 -17.07
CA ASP A 71 9.69 -20.18 -18.10
C ASP A 71 11.19 -20.19 -17.81
N ARG A 72 11.60 -20.11 -16.53
CA ARG A 72 13.02 -20.18 -16.14
C ARG A 72 13.62 -21.58 -16.24
N SER A 73 12.79 -22.62 -16.30
CA SER A 73 13.24 -24.02 -16.41
C SER A 73 13.29 -24.53 -17.86
N ARG A 74 13.00 -23.66 -18.85
CA ARG A 74 13.24 -23.86 -20.28
C ARG A 74 14.59 -23.30 -20.72
#